data_AF-A0A961RX88-F1
#
_entry.id   AF-A0A961RX88-F1
#
_cell.length_a   1.000
_cell.length_b   1.000
_cell.length_c   1.000
_cell.angle_alpha   90.00
_cell.angle_beta   90.00
_cell.angle_gamma   90.00
#
_symmetry.space_group_name_H-M   'P 1'
#
loop_
_entity.id
_entity.type
_entity.pdbx_description
1 polymer ?
#
loop_
_entity_poly.entity_id
_entity_poly.type
_entity_poly.pdbx_seq_one_letter_code
_entity_poly.pdbx_strand_id
1 'polypeptide(L)' 'MASGITIRALMQIDNLQPKFAAYNGATVQGSIPLSGDTVLIGELAPGNGVFKLIDKALKASAVEATSQIVEREFG' A
#
# COMPACT_ATOMS: atom_id res chain seq x y z
N MET A 1 -0.70 4.05 25.64
CA MET A 1 0.62 4.01 25.00
C MET A 1 0.42 4.36 23.53
N ALA A 2 0.96 5.48 23.07
CA ALA A 2 0.87 5.84 21.65
C ALA A 2 1.55 4.73 20.85
N SER A 3 0.89 4.20 19.82
CA SER A 3 1.49 3.21 18.93
C SER A 3 2.80 3.79 18.42
N GLY A 4 3.91 3.06 18.59
CA GLY A 4 5.23 3.46 18.05
C GLY A 4 5.30 3.45 16.51
N ILE A 5 4.16 3.61 15.84
CA ILE A 5 4.02 3.69 14.39
C ILE A 5 3.82 5.16 14.04
N THR A 6 4.68 5.69 13.18
CA THR A 6 4.57 7.02 12.59
C THR A 6 4.17 6.88 11.14
N ILE A 7 3.07 7.54 10.74
CA ILE A 7 2.70 7.65 9.33
C ILE A 7 3.62 8.70 8.70
N ARG A 8 4.35 8.31 7.66
CA ARG A 8 5.30 9.17 6.94
C ARG A 8 4.69 9.70 5.65
N ALA A 9 3.93 8.87 4.95
CA ALA A 9 3.12 9.26 3.80
C ALA A 9 1.80 8.49 3.78
N LEU A 10 0.74 9.14 3.30
CA LEU A 10 -0.54 8.51 3.01
C LEU A 10 -1.15 9.22 1.80
N MET A 11 -1.36 8.48 0.72
CA MET A 11 -1.93 8.98 -0.53
C MET A 11 -3.03 8.04 -0.99
N GLN A 12 -4.15 8.62 -1.39
CA GLN A 12 -5.19 7.91 -2.11
C GLN A 12 -5.26 8.43 -3.54
N ILE A 13 -5.35 7.50 -4.49
CA ILE A 13 -5.67 7.76 -5.89
C ILE A 13 -7.06 7.17 -6.09
N ASP A 14 -8.04 8.02 -6.34
CA ASP A 14 -9.44 7.65 -6.53
C ASP A 14 -9.67 6.88 -7.84
N ASN A 15 -8.98 7.28 -8.91
CA ASN A 15 -9.09 6.67 -10.22
C ASN A 15 -7.71 6.54 -10.91
N LEU A 16 -7.16 5.33 -10.90
CA LEU A 16 -5.85 5.05 -11.49
C LEU A 16 -5.89 5.18 -13.02
N GLN A 17 -5.07 6.07 -13.56
CA GLN A 17 -5.03 6.35 -14.99
C GLN A 17 -4.34 5.22 -15.78
N PRO A 18 -4.74 4.94 -17.04
CA PRO A 18 -4.27 3.76 -17.78
C PRO A 18 -2.75 3.59 -17.85
N LYS A 19 -2.01 4.69 -18.10
CA LYS A 19 -0.55 4.65 -18.19
C LYS A 19 0.11 4.35 -16.84
N PHE A 20 -0.44 4.90 -15.77
CA PHE A 20 0.10 4.68 -14.43
C PHE A 20 -0.29 3.29 -13.90
N ALA A 21 -1.48 2.79 -14.22
CA ALA A 21 -1.86 1.40 -13.98
C ALA A 21 -0.91 0.42 -14.66
N ALA A 22 -0.63 0.62 -15.96
CA ALA A 22 0.31 -0.22 -16.71
C ALA A 22 1.73 -0.18 -16.13
N TYR A 23 2.19 1.00 -15.68
CA TYR A 23 3.48 1.15 -15.03
C TYR A 23 3.54 0.39 -13.70
N ASN A 24 2.57 0.60 -12.80
CA ASN A 24 2.51 -0.11 -11.52
C ASN A 24 2.39 -1.62 -11.73
N GLY A 25 1.54 -2.06 -12.66
CA GLY A 25 1.36 -3.47 -13.00
C GLY A 25 2.65 -4.18 -13.45
N ALA A 26 3.62 -3.44 -13.98
CA ALA A 26 4.93 -3.99 -14.34
C ALA A 26 5.91 -4.13 -13.15
N THR A 27 5.66 -3.43 -12.04
CA THR A 27 6.60 -3.34 -10.90
C THR A 27 6.08 -3.94 -9.60
N VAL A 28 4.76 -4.09 -9.44
CA VAL A 28 4.16 -4.63 -8.21
C VAL A 28 4.50 -6.12 -8.00
N GLN A 29 4.57 -6.53 -6.74
CA GLN A 29 4.88 -7.91 -6.34
C GLN A 29 3.66 -8.69 -5.81
N GLY A 30 2.47 -8.08 -5.85
CA GLY A 30 1.19 -8.66 -5.44
C GLY A 30 0.15 -8.51 -6.56
N SER A 31 -1.07 -8.13 -6.19
CA SER A 31 -2.14 -7.91 -7.17
C SER A 31 -1.82 -6.76 -8.13
N ILE A 32 -2.14 -6.96 -9.40
CA ILE A 32 -1.89 -5.98 -10.46
C ILE A 32 -3.06 -4.98 -10.48
N PRO A 33 -2.83 -3.68 -10.22
CA PRO A 33 -3.89 -2.69 -10.30
C PRO A 33 -4.25 -2.40 -11.78
N LEU A 34 -5.52 -2.17 -12.04
CA LEU A 34 -6.07 -1.86 -13.36
C LEU A 34 -6.46 -0.39 -13.47
N SER A 35 -6.68 0.06 -14.70
CA SER A 35 -7.21 1.41 -14.94
C SER A 35 -8.60 1.53 -14.33
N GLY A 36 -8.87 2.62 -13.60
CA GLY A 36 -10.13 2.82 -12.90
C GLY A 36 -10.11 2.39 -11.44
N ASP A 37 -9.12 1.62 -11.00
CA ASP A 37 -9.03 1.19 -9.60
C ASP A 37 -8.74 2.36 -8.66
N THR A 38 -9.26 2.27 -7.45
CA THR A 38 -8.83 3.13 -6.33
C THR A 38 -7.62 2.47 -5.65
N VAL A 39 -6.53 3.22 -5.48
CA VAL A 39 -5.29 2.75 -4.84
C VAL A 39 -4.99 3.58 -3.61
N LEU A 40 -4.66 2.91 -2.50
CA LEU A 40 -4.13 3.54 -1.30
C LEU A 40 -2.65 3.19 -1.15
N ILE A 41 -1.80 4.20 -1.02
CA ILE A 41 -0.36 4.06 -0.80
C ILE A 41 -0.05 4.65 0.57
N GLY A 42 0.59 3.87 1.43
CA GLY A 42 1.00 4.29 2.76
C GLY A 42 2.46 3.96 2.99
N GLU A 43 3.16 4.87 3.69
CA GLU A 43 4.51 4.65 4.21
C GLU A 43 4.49 4.90 5.72
N LEU A 44 5.06 3.97 6.49
CA LEU A 44 5.09 4.02 7.94
C LEU A 44 6.46 3.60 8.50
N ALA A 45 6.80 4.11 9.68
CA ALA A 45 7.96 3.67 10.45
C ALA A 45 7.53 3.18 11.84
N PRO A 46 8.13 2.11 12.39
CA PRO A 46 9.18 1.28 11.81
C PRO A 46 8.66 0.34 10.70
N GLY A 47 9.52 -0.02 9.75
CA GLY A 47 9.11 -0.74 8.54
C GLY A 47 8.41 -2.08 8.76
N ASN A 48 8.69 -2.81 9.84
CA ASN A 48 7.98 -4.06 10.15
C ASN A 48 6.47 -3.86 10.46
N GLY A 49 6.03 -2.63 10.68
CA GLY A 49 4.62 -2.30 10.93
C GLY A 49 3.71 -2.60 9.74
N VAL A 50 4.25 -2.69 8.51
CA VAL A 50 3.47 -2.98 7.30
C VAL A 50 2.76 -4.33 7.37
N PHE A 51 3.36 -5.34 8.00
CA PHE A 51 2.72 -6.67 8.13
C PHE A 51 1.43 -6.59 8.93
N LYS A 52 1.47 -5.86 10.04
CA LYS A 52 0.29 -5.66 10.89
C LYS A 52 -0.76 -4.77 10.22
N LEU A 53 -0.34 -3.80 9.42
CA LEU A 53 -1.24 -2.89 8.73
C LEU A 53 -1.97 -3.60 7.57
N ILE A 54 -1.23 -4.32 6.73
CA ILE A 54 -1.80 -5.09 5.61
C ILE A 54 -2.72 -6.21 6.12
N ASP A 55 -2.33 -6.94 7.18
CA ASP A 55 -3.20 -7.96 7.79
C ASP A 55 -4.56 -7.38 8.22
N LYS A 56 -4.55 -6.19 8.82
CA LYS A 56 -5.80 -5.50 9.19
C LYS A 56 -6.59 -5.03 7.98
N ALA A 57 -5.93 -4.45 6.97
CA ALA A 57 -6.60 -3.91 5.79
C ALA A 57 -7.35 -5.00 5.01
N LEU A 58 -6.67 -6.13 4.75
CA LEU A 58 -7.23 -7.27 4.03
C LEU A 58 -8.40 -7.93 4.78
N LYS A 59 -8.38 -7.91 6.12
CA LYS A 59 -9.47 -8.46 6.94
C LYS A 59 -10.64 -7.49 7.14
N ALA A 60 -10.41 -6.18 7.04
CA ALA A 60 -11.43 -5.16 7.29
C ALA A 60 -12.29 -4.83 6.07
N SER A 61 -11.80 -5.10 4.86
CA SER A 61 -12.47 -4.72 3.61
C SER A 61 -12.06 -5.64 2.46
N ALA A 62 -12.89 -5.68 1.41
CA ALA A 62 -12.60 -6.41 0.17
C ALA A 62 -11.60 -5.62 -0.68
N VAL A 63 -10.34 -5.62 -0.24
CA VAL A 63 -9.21 -4.98 -0.93
C VAL A 63 -8.13 -6.00 -1.23
N GLU A 64 -7.27 -5.69 -2.20
CA GLU A 64 -6.13 -6.52 -2.57
C GLU A 64 -4.81 -5.81 -2.26
N ALA A 65 -3.78 -6.58 -1.90
CA ALA A 65 -2.45 -6.03 -1.63
C ALA A 65 -1.63 -6.01 -2.93
N THR A 66 -1.31 -4.81 -3.42
CA THR A 66 -0.48 -4.62 -4.61
C THR A 66 1.01 -4.78 -4.31
N SER A 67 1.51 -4.12 -3.28
CA SER A 67 2.90 -4.22 -2.84
C SER A 67 2.99 -4.10 -1.33
N GLN A 68 3.86 -4.91 -0.74
CA GLN A 68 4.20 -4.86 0.67
C GLN A 68 5.72 -4.87 0.76
N ILE A 69 6.29 -3.71 1.04
CA ILE A 69 7.74 -3.48 0.98
C ILE A 69 8.22 -3.15 2.40
N VAL A 70 9.39 -3.68 2.76
CA VAL A 70 10.05 -3.33 4.02
C VAL A 70 11.45 -2.86 3.67
N GLU A 71 11.72 -1.61 4.00
CA GLU A 71 13.04 -1.01 3.90
C GLU A 71 13.71 -0.92 5.28
N ARG A 72 14.86 -0.25 5.33
CA ARG A 72 15.68 -0.19 6.55
C ARG A 72 14.99 0.54 7.71
N GLU A 73 14.29 1.64 7.43
CA GLU A 73 13.67 2.49 8.47
C GLU A 73 12.14 2.56 8.36
N PHE A 74 11.57 2.25 7.19
CA PHE A 74 10.15 2.37 6.89
C PHE A 74 9.68 1.23 5.99
N GLY A 75 8.37 1.19 5.74
CA GLY A 75 7.72 0.28 4.81
C GLY A 75 6.36 0.81 4.40
#